data_AF-B6VIC6-F1
#
_entry.id   AF-B6VIC6-F1
#
_cell.length_a   1.000
_cell.length_b   1.000
_cell.length_c   1.000
_cell.angle_alpha   90.00
_cell.angle_beta   90.00
_cell.angle_gamma   90.00
#
_symmetry.space_group_name_H-M   'P 1'
#
loop_
_entity.id
_entity.type
_entity.pdbx_description
1 polymer ?
#
loop_
_entity_poly.entity_id
_entity_poly.type
_entity_poly.pdbx_seq_one_letter_code
_entity_poly.pdbx_strand_id
1 'polypeptide(L)'
;THWKHGGVVGIKGYGAGVIGRYSDSPEKFPEVTAFHTFRVNQPSGWFYTTKALRQVCDIWEKYGSGLTNLHGATGDMILLGMPSDTIQNCFDELSGEAGFDLGGSAAVLRTPSACVGPARCEWACIDTLDICNDITQTFQNYIHRPHWPYKFKIKISGCPNDATASIGRSDMPIIGTWRDALRIDQDAVREYVDNGLDIVDVVNQCPTEALEWDAKGKKLILKPENCTRCMYCISKMPKALRPGLDKGATIMIGGKAPLVRGPRLGWVLIPFMKMEPPYTELKDLLEKIWDWWDENAKTRERISELIE
;
A
#
# COMPACT_ATOMS: atom_id res chain seq x y z
N THR A 1 -1.22 9.17 28.45
CA THR A 1 -1.34 7.74 28.08
C THR A 1 -1.01 6.92 29.31
N HIS A 2 -1.70 5.80 29.56
CA HIS A 2 -1.48 4.90 30.71
C HIS A 2 -0.69 3.63 30.33
N TRP A 3 0.16 3.77 29.32
CA TRP A 3 1.01 2.70 28.82
C TRP A 3 2.47 3.07 29.04
N LYS A 4 3.27 2.12 29.52
CA LYS A 4 4.73 2.27 29.66
C LYS A 4 5.41 2.46 28.30
N HIS A 5 6.63 2.97 28.35
CA HIS A 5 7.49 3.08 27.18
C HIS A 5 7.85 1.69 26.63
N GLY A 6 7.52 1.45 25.37
CA GLY A 6 7.93 0.25 24.62
C GLY A 6 7.65 -1.09 25.29
N GLY A 7 8.32 -2.12 24.77
CA GLY A 7 8.27 -3.51 25.19
C GLY A 7 8.82 -4.37 24.05
N VAL A 8 9.83 -5.20 24.35
CA VAL A 8 10.39 -6.12 23.36
C VAL A 8 9.83 -7.51 23.66
N VAL A 9 8.99 -7.98 22.75
CA VAL A 9 8.39 -9.31 22.76
C VAL A 9 8.27 -9.78 21.32
N GLY A 10 8.23 -11.08 21.10
CA GLY A 10 8.17 -11.66 19.76
C GLY A 10 7.97 -13.17 19.83
N ILE A 11 7.95 -13.79 18.65
CA ILE A 11 7.90 -15.24 18.49
C ILE A 11 9.29 -15.77 18.12
N LYS A 12 9.51 -17.07 18.30
CA LYS A 12 10.76 -17.72 17.90
C LYS A 12 10.97 -17.56 16.38
N GLY A 13 12.17 -17.14 15.99
CA GLY A 13 12.58 -17.03 14.60
C GLY A 13 12.32 -15.66 13.94
N TYR A 14 11.42 -14.83 14.48
CA TYR A 14 11.14 -13.49 13.96
C TYR A 14 11.55 -12.39 14.94
N GLY A 15 12.09 -11.29 14.41
CA GLY A 15 12.41 -10.07 15.16
C GLY A 15 11.34 -8.97 14.99
N ALA A 16 10.21 -9.28 14.38
CA ALA A 16 9.15 -8.36 14.02
C ALA A 16 7.75 -9.00 14.15
N GLY A 17 6.70 -8.21 13.91
CA GLY A 17 5.30 -8.66 13.90
C GLY A 17 4.53 -8.47 15.20
N VAL A 18 5.22 -8.45 16.35
CA VAL A 18 4.60 -8.22 17.66
C VAL A 18 5.03 -6.86 18.24
N ILE A 19 4.10 -6.10 18.81
CA ILE A 19 4.37 -4.85 19.52
C ILE A 19 4.14 -5.04 21.02
N GLY A 20 5.22 -5.01 21.80
CA GLY A 20 5.16 -5.06 23.25
C GLY A 20 4.55 -3.79 23.83
N ARG A 21 3.70 -4.00 24.83
CA ARG A 21 2.95 -2.94 25.52
C ARG A 21 2.57 -3.43 26.92
N TYR A 22 2.84 -2.59 27.91
CA TYR A 22 2.57 -2.86 29.31
C TYR A 22 1.87 -1.68 29.97
N SER A 23 0.87 -1.95 30.80
CA SER A 23 0.18 -0.92 31.60
C SER A 23 1.15 -0.24 32.57
N ASP A 24 0.99 1.07 32.80
CA ASP A 24 1.71 1.79 33.85
C ASP A 24 1.12 1.56 35.26
N SER A 25 -0.07 0.97 35.33
CA SER A 25 -0.85 0.77 36.56
C SER A 25 -1.35 -0.69 36.68
N PRO A 26 -0.44 -1.69 36.70
CA PRO A 26 -0.80 -3.11 36.66
C PRO A 26 -1.62 -3.57 37.87
N GLU A 27 -1.41 -3.00 39.06
CA GLU A 27 -2.19 -3.33 40.26
C GLU A 27 -3.66 -2.92 40.14
N LYS A 28 -3.94 -1.82 39.43
CA LYS A 28 -5.31 -1.33 39.19
C LYS A 28 -5.99 -2.04 38.03
N PHE A 29 -5.21 -2.46 37.04
CA PHE A 29 -5.69 -3.08 35.80
C PHE A 29 -4.90 -4.36 35.48
N PRO A 30 -5.05 -5.43 36.29
CA PRO A 30 -4.23 -6.63 36.19
C PRO A 30 -4.34 -7.32 34.83
N GLU A 31 -5.55 -7.37 34.26
CA GLU A 31 -5.85 -8.02 32.96
C GLU A 31 -5.16 -7.36 31.74
N VAL A 32 -4.66 -6.13 31.89
CA VAL A 32 -3.92 -5.41 30.83
C VAL A 32 -2.49 -5.08 31.26
N THR A 33 -1.95 -5.81 32.23
CA THR A 33 -0.54 -5.70 32.63
C THR A 33 0.36 -5.88 31.42
N ALA A 34 0.11 -6.92 30.62
CA ALA A 34 0.66 -7.14 29.29
C ALA A 34 -0.48 -7.10 28.27
N PHE A 35 -0.36 -6.25 27.25
CA PHE A 35 -1.43 -6.05 26.27
C PHE A 35 -0.86 -5.91 24.86
N HIS A 36 -0.18 -6.96 24.41
CA HIS A 36 0.63 -6.92 23.20
C HIS A 36 -0.21 -6.96 21.93
N THR A 37 0.32 -6.40 20.86
CA THR A 37 -0.38 -6.33 19.57
C THR A 37 0.28 -7.25 18.56
N PHE A 38 -0.51 -8.13 17.94
CA PHE A 38 -0.10 -8.88 16.75
C PHE A 38 -0.46 -8.09 15.49
N ARG A 39 0.49 -8.03 14.57
CA ARG A 39 0.26 -7.59 13.20
C ARG A 39 0.20 -8.83 12.33
N VAL A 40 -0.98 -9.13 11.81
CA VAL A 40 -1.22 -10.30 10.97
C VAL A 40 -1.27 -9.84 9.52
N ASN A 41 -0.47 -10.46 8.66
CA ASN A 41 -0.33 -10.07 7.27
C ASN A 41 -1.66 -10.29 6.51
N GLN A 42 -2.17 -9.26 5.85
CA GLN A 42 -3.45 -9.32 5.15
C GLN A 42 -3.30 -9.86 3.71
N PRO A 43 -4.32 -10.53 3.14
CA PRO A 43 -4.39 -10.76 1.71
C PRO A 43 -4.43 -9.43 0.93
N SER A 44 -3.81 -9.41 -0.24
CA SER A 44 -3.76 -8.24 -1.11
C SER A 44 -5.17 -7.71 -1.41
N GLY A 45 -5.36 -6.39 -1.32
CA GLY A 45 -6.67 -5.75 -1.51
C GLY A 45 -7.70 -6.01 -0.39
N TRP A 46 -7.29 -6.64 0.72
CA TRP A 46 -8.15 -6.94 1.87
C TRP A 46 -9.37 -7.81 1.52
N PHE A 47 -9.22 -8.75 0.58
CA PHE A 47 -10.26 -9.72 0.25
C PHE A 47 -10.26 -10.90 1.22
N TYR A 48 -11.40 -11.16 1.84
CA TYR A 48 -11.55 -12.25 2.81
C TYR A 48 -12.74 -13.13 2.48
N THR A 49 -12.64 -14.41 2.83
CA THR A 49 -13.81 -15.26 3.02
C THR A 49 -14.28 -15.18 4.47
N THR A 50 -15.57 -15.41 4.70
CA THR A 50 -16.10 -15.47 6.07
C THR A 50 -15.48 -16.61 6.87
N LYS A 51 -15.08 -17.72 6.21
CA LYS A 51 -14.36 -18.83 6.83
C LYS A 51 -13.02 -18.36 7.42
N ALA A 52 -12.19 -17.68 6.62
CA ALA A 52 -10.89 -17.21 7.06
C ALA A 52 -10.99 -16.23 8.25
N LEU A 53 -11.95 -15.30 8.20
CA LEU A 53 -12.16 -14.35 9.30
C LEU A 53 -12.64 -15.04 10.58
N ARG A 54 -13.58 -15.99 10.48
CA ARG A 54 -14.06 -16.75 11.65
C ARG A 54 -12.94 -17.54 12.30
N GLN A 55 -12.09 -18.21 11.52
CA GLN A 55 -10.93 -18.94 12.07
C GLN A 55 -9.98 -18.01 12.83
N VAL A 56 -9.70 -16.82 12.31
CA VAL A 56 -8.89 -15.83 13.04
C VAL A 56 -9.59 -15.36 14.33
N CYS A 57 -10.91 -15.15 14.30
CA CYS A 57 -11.68 -14.81 15.49
C CYS A 57 -11.63 -15.92 16.56
N ASP A 58 -11.82 -17.18 16.16
CA ASP A 58 -11.80 -18.34 17.08
C ASP A 58 -10.44 -18.47 17.78
N ILE A 59 -9.35 -18.31 17.01
CA ILE A 59 -7.97 -18.30 17.57
C ILE A 59 -7.76 -17.08 18.47
N TRP A 60 -8.25 -15.91 18.07
CA TRP A 60 -8.04 -14.68 18.82
C TRP A 60 -8.82 -14.64 20.14
N GLU A 61 -10.02 -15.20 20.17
CA GLU A 61 -10.83 -15.35 21.39
C GLU A 61 -10.15 -16.30 22.39
N LYS A 62 -9.46 -17.32 21.90
CA LYS A 62 -8.72 -18.28 22.73
C LYS A 62 -7.47 -17.69 23.40
N TYR A 63 -6.75 -16.80 22.71
CA TYR A 63 -5.41 -16.36 23.16
C TYR A 63 -5.29 -14.88 23.52
N GLY A 64 -6.23 -14.05 23.08
CA GLY A 64 -6.17 -12.61 23.19
C GLY A 64 -7.42 -12.01 23.80
N SER A 65 -7.58 -10.70 23.61
CA SER A 65 -8.66 -9.91 24.20
C SER A 65 -9.98 -9.98 23.44
N GLY A 66 -10.00 -10.57 22.24
CA GLY A 66 -11.12 -10.45 21.28
C GLY A 66 -11.19 -9.10 20.54
N LEU A 67 -10.39 -8.09 20.92
CA LEU A 67 -10.38 -6.78 20.28
C LEU A 67 -9.50 -6.75 19.03
N THR A 68 -9.95 -6.06 17.98
CA THR A 68 -9.19 -5.94 16.74
C THR A 68 -9.22 -4.52 16.14
N ASN A 69 -8.27 -4.25 15.25
CA ASN A 69 -8.47 -3.23 14.21
C ASN A 69 -8.42 -3.90 12.84
N LEU A 70 -9.48 -3.72 12.06
CA LEU A 70 -9.58 -4.11 10.65
C LEU A 70 -9.62 -2.83 9.81
N HIS A 71 -8.48 -2.22 9.48
CA HIS A 71 -7.10 -2.71 9.57
C HIS A 71 -6.15 -1.66 10.17
N GLY A 72 -4.91 -2.06 10.44
CA GLY A 72 -3.83 -1.13 10.74
C GLY A 72 -3.48 -0.27 9.52
N ALA A 73 -2.99 0.94 9.74
CA ALA A 73 -2.72 1.89 8.66
C ALA A 73 -1.64 1.44 7.64
N THR A 74 -0.84 0.42 7.93
CA THR A 74 0.04 -0.16 6.89
C THR A 74 -0.77 -1.09 5.99
N GLY A 75 -1.59 -1.96 6.58
CA GLY A 75 -2.44 -2.93 5.92
C GLY A 75 -2.81 -4.09 6.83
N ASP A 76 -1.97 -4.39 7.82
CA ASP A 76 -2.07 -5.55 8.71
C ASP A 76 -3.44 -5.63 9.42
N MET A 77 -3.96 -6.84 9.59
CA MET A 77 -4.99 -7.08 10.60
C MET A 77 -4.33 -6.94 11.98
N ILE A 78 -4.98 -6.19 12.88
CA ILE A 78 -4.45 -5.93 14.21
C ILE A 78 -5.23 -6.76 15.21
N LEU A 79 -4.56 -7.71 15.85
CA LEU A 79 -5.08 -8.44 17.01
C LEU A 79 -4.56 -7.73 18.27
N LEU A 80 -5.46 -7.07 18.99
CA LEU A 80 -5.11 -6.02 19.95
C LEU A 80 -5.23 -6.50 21.40
N GLY A 81 -4.11 -6.88 22.00
CA GLY A 81 -4.04 -7.22 23.41
C GLY A 81 -4.00 -8.72 23.66
N MET A 82 -2.79 -9.22 23.93
CA MET A 82 -2.55 -10.56 24.45
C MET A 82 -1.58 -10.51 25.63
N PRO A 83 -1.66 -11.48 26.56
CA PRO A 83 -0.62 -11.78 27.52
C PRO A 83 0.71 -12.17 26.86
N SER A 84 1.82 -12.10 27.60
CA SER A 84 3.15 -12.43 27.06
C SER A 84 3.36 -13.94 26.84
N ASP A 85 2.75 -14.78 27.67
CA ASP A 85 2.92 -16.24 27.70
C ASP A 85 2.14 -16.96 26.59
N THR A 86 1.13 -16.32 25.98
CA THR A 86 0.34 -16.89 24.89
C THR A 86 0.85 -16.54 23.49
N ILE A 87 1.84 -15.65 23.37
CA ILE A 87 2.38 -15.13 22.09
C ILE A 87 2.70 -16.26 21.10
N GLN A 88 3.52 -17.24 21.52
CA GLN A 88 3.99 -18.28 20.60
C GLN A 88 2.84 -19.19 20.16
N ASN A 89 2.00 -19.64 21.09
CA ASN A 89 0.89 -20.55 20.79
C ASN A 89 -0.14 -19.91 19.86
N CYS A 90 -0.42 -18.61 20.05
CA CYS A 90 -1.29 -17.85 19.15
C CYS A 90 -0.74 -17.81 17.72
N PHE A 91 0.58 -17.58 17.57
CA PHE A 91 1.21 -17.60 16.26
C PHE A 91 1.20 -19.00 15.61
N ASP A 92 1.47 -20.05 16.39
CA ASP A 92 1.50 -21.42 15.89
C ASP A 92 0.13 -21.82 15.32
N GLU A 93 -0.98 -21.43 15.97
CA GLU A 93 -2.34 -21.67 15.44
C GLU A 93 -2.71 -20.73 14.27
N LEU A 94 -2.35 -19.45 14.32
CA LEU A 94 -2.58 -18.54 13.20
C LEU A 94 -1.90 -19.03 11.92
N SER A 95 -0.64 -19.44 12.01
CA SER A 95 0.15 -19.90 10.88
C SER A 95 -0.22 -21.32 10.45
N GLY A 96 -0.38 -22.25 11.40
CA GLY A 96 -0.65 -23.66 11.13
C GLY A 96 -2.09 -23.97 10.74
N GLU A 97 -3.09 -23.30 11.35
CA GLU A 97 -4.50 -23.62 11.15
C GLU A 97 -5.24 -22.59 10.28
N ALA A 98 -5.00 -21.30 10.50
CA ALA A 98 -5.66 -20.24 9.73
C ALA A 98 -4.89 -19.82 8.47
N GLY A 99 -3.63 -20.24 8.33
CA GLY A 99 -2.78 -19.92 7.16
C GLY A 99 -2.36 -18.45 7.10
N PHE A 100 -2.34 -17.75 8.23
CA PHE A 100 -1.92 -16.36 8.33
C PHE A 100 -0.55 -16.25 9.02
N ASP A 101 0.38 -15.59 8.32
CA ASP A 101 1.66 -15.22 8.91
C ASP A 101 1.61 -13.80 9.54
N LEU A 102 2.61 -13.44 10.31
CA LEU A 102 2.77 -12.09 10.85
C LEU A 102 3.24 -11.11 9.77
N GLY A 103 2.82 -9.86 9.93
CA GLY A 103 3.30 -8.72 9.17
C GLY A 103 4.55 -8.07 9.76
N GLY A 104 4.99 -6.98 9.15
CA GLY A 104 6.23 -6.29 9.53
C GLY A 104 6.08 -5.25 10.67
N SER A 105 7.06 -5.21 11.56
CA SER A 105 7.26 -4.19 12.59
C SER A 105 8.75 -3.88 12.80
N ALA A 106 9.09 -2.80 13.53
CA ALA A 106 10.49 -2.38 13.70
C ALA A 106 11.22 -2.01 12.38
N ALA A 107 12.52 -2.32 12.25
CA ALA A 107 13.39 -1.94 11.13
C ALA A 107 13.47 -3.06 10.08
N VAL A 108 12.34 -3.25 9.38
CA VAL A 108 12.10 -4.30 8.37
C VAL A 108 11.39 -3.69 7.17
N LEU A 109 11.24 -4.49 6.11
CA LEU A 109 10.17 -4.31 5.13
C LEU A 109 8.83 -4.45 5.84
N ARG A 110 8.12 -3.35 6.00
CA ARG A 110 6.75 -3.41 6.51
C ARG A 110 5.86 -4.02 5.44
N THR A 111 4.80 -4.65 5.91
CA THR A 111 3.78 -5.31 5.11
C THR A 111 3.37 -4.48 3.89
N PRO A 112 3.65 -4.97 2.67
CA PRO A 112 3.14 -4.33 1.45
C PRO A 112 1.62 -4.30 1.45
N SER A 113 1.05 -3.32 0.75
CA SER A 113 -0.41 -3.26 0.56
C SER A 113 -0.74 -2.66 -0.80
N ALA A 114 -1.86 -3.09 -1.37
CA ALA A 114 -2.31 -2.64 -2.69
C ALA A 114 -3.75 -2.13 -2.65
N CYS A 115 -4.11 -1.26 -3.61
CA CYS A 115 -5.52 -0.95 -3.84
C CYS A 115 -6.24 -2.18 -4.42
N VAL A 116 -7.55 -2.07 -4.60
CA VAL A 116 -8.38 -3.16 -5.15
C VAL A 116 -7.94 -3.63 -6.54
N GLY A 117 -7.21 -2.78 -7.28
CA GLY A 117 -6.60 -3.17 -8.55
C GLY A 117 -7.62 -3.66 -9.59
N PRO A 118 -7.22 -4.60 -10.46
CA PRO A 118 -8.09 -5.10 -11.52
C PRO A 118 -9.26 -5.94 -11.00
N ALA A 119 -9.28 -6.34 -9.73
CA ALA A 119 -10.39 -7.12 -9.17
C ALA A 119 -11.72 -6.36 -9.20
N ARG A 120 -11.69 -5.02 -9.11
CA ARG A 120 -12.91 -4.19 -9.16
C ARG A 120 -12.73 -2.77 -9.68
N CYS A 121 -11.54 -2.41 -10.17
CA CYS A 121 -11.30 -1.07 -10.72
C CYS A 121 -10.89 -1.17 -12.19
N GLU A 122 -11.69 -0.54 -13.03
CA GLU A 122 -11.56 -0.51 -14.47
C GLU A 122 -10.50 0.48 -14.97
N TRP A 123 -9.90 1.24 -14.05
CA TRP A 123 -8.78 2.15 -14.27
C TRP A 123 -7.43 1.50 -13.98
N ALA A 124 -7.40 0.26 -13.46
CA ALA A 124 -6.17 -0.43 -13.13
C ALA A 124 -5.26 -0.59 -14.37
N CYS A 125 -4.06 -0.04 -14.26
CA CYS A 125 -3.01 -0.17 -15.26
C CYS A 125 -2.10 -1.36 -15.00
N ILE A 126 -2.05 -1.86 -13.75
CA ILE A 126 -1.20 -2.97 -13.33
C ILE A 126 -2.02 -3.91 -12.43
N ASP A 127 -1.63 -5.18 -12.35
CA ASP A 127 -2.22 -6.10 -11.38
C ASP A 127 -1.63 -5.84 -9.98
N THR A 128 -2.23 -4.89 -9.27
CA THR A 128 -1.72 -4.49 -7.97
C THR A 128 -1.80 -5.60 -6.93
N LEU A 129 -2.73 -6.55 -7.09
CA LEU A 129 -2.93 -7.62 -6.13
C LEU A 129 -1.83 -8.67 -6.28
N ASP A 130 -1.56 -9.08 -7.53
CA ASP A 130 -0.50 -10.03 -7.83
C ASP A 130 0.89 -9.48 -7.46
N ILE A 131 1.21 -8.24 -7.84
CA ILE A 131 2.47 -7.57 -7.46
C ILE A 131 2.62 -7.52 -5.94
N CYS A 132 1.56 -7.17 -5.20
CA CYS A 132 1.60 -7.09 -3.74
C CYS A 132 1.89 -8.46 -3.13
N ASN A 133 1.23 -9.51 -3.62
CA ASN A 133 1.43 -10.86 -3.11
C ASN A 133 2.84 -11.36 -3.45
N ASP A 134 3.27 -11.24 -4.70
CA ASP A 134 4.58 -11.68 -5.16
C ASP A 134 5.74 -11.01 -4.39
N ILE A 135 5.71 -9.69 -4.20
CA ILE A 135 6.72 -8.97 -3.40
C ILE A 135 6.69 -9.45 -1.94
N THR A 136 5.50 -9.63 -1.39
CA THR A 136 5.34 -10.09 0.00
C THR A 136 5.94 -11.48 0.19
N GLN A 137 5.70 -12.40 -0.74
CA GLN A 137 6.25 -13.76 -0.69
C GLN A 137 7.75 -13.81 -0.99
N THR A 138 8.22 -13.01 -1.95
CA THR A 138 9.64 -12.95 -2.33
C THR A 138 10.51 -12.49 -1.17
N PHE A 139 10.05 -11.48 -0.42
CA PHE A 139 10.86 -10.81 0.61
C PHE A 139 10.44 -11.13 2.05
N GLN A 140 9.88 -12.31 2.31
CA GLN A 140 9.49 -12.76 3.66
C GLN A 140 10.61 -12.55 4.69
N ASN A 141 11.86 -12.87 4.33
CA ASN A 141 12.99 -12.68 5.23
C ASN A 141 13.14 -11.22 5.67
N TYR A 142 13.03 -10.27 4.75
CA TYR A 142 13.10 -8.84 5.05
C TYR A 142 11.88 -8.30 5.79
N ILE A 143 10.75 -9.00 5.81
CA ILE A 143 9.56 -8.63 6.59
C ILE A 143 9.71 -9.05 8.06
N HIS A 144 10.25 -10.24 8.30
CA HIS A 144 10.25 -10.87 9.62
C HIS A 144 11.53 -10.67 10.42
N ARG A 145 12.66 -10.47 9.75
CA ARG A 145 13.98 -10.35 10.38
C ARG A 145 14.52 -8.94 10.16
N PRO A 146 14.65 -8.11 11.21
CA PRO A 146 15.24 -6.78 11.08
C PRO A 146 16.66 -6.85 10.54
N HIS A 147 16.86 -6.30 9.35
CA HIS A 147 18.15 -6.26 8.66
C HIS A 147 18.67 -4.84 8.43
N TRP A 148 17.79 -3.83 8.41
CA TRP A 148 18.12 -2.49 7.92
C TRP A 148 18.23 -1.42 9.02
N PRO A 149 18.78 -0.23 8.70
CA PRO A 149 18.91 0.88 9.65
C PRO A 149 17.57 1.43 10.13
N TYR A 150 16.50 1.29 9.33
CA TYR A 150 15.15 1.66 9.74
C TYR A 150 14.04 0.87 9.00
N LYS A 151 12.80 1.38 9.02
CA LYS A 151 11.66 0.77 8.32
C LYS A 151 11.62 1.17 6.85
N PHE A 152 11.24 0.22 6.00
CA PHE A 152 10.90 0.45 4.60
C PHE A 152 9.44 0.04 4.34
N LYS A 153 8.74 0.70 3.43
CA LYS A 153 7.34 0.44 3.09
C LYS A 153 7.14 0.49 1.59
N ILE A 154 6.37 -0.46 1.07
CA ILE A 154 5.90 -0.46 -0.32
C ILE A 154 4.37 -0.34 -0.30
N LYS A 155 3.83 0.54 -1.13
CA LYS A 155 2.39 0.61 -1.39
C LYS A 155 2.14 0.73 -2.88
N ILE A 156 1.12 0.02 -3.35
CA ILE A 156 0.86 -0.18 -4.78
C ILE A 156 -0.53 0.35 -5.13
N SER A 157 -0.58 1.27 -6.08
CA SER A 157 -1.82 1.87 -6.58
C SER A 157 -1.93 1.66 -8.08
N GLY A 158 -3.08 1.20 -8.56
CA GLY A 158 -3.26 0.79 -9.96
C GLY A 158 -3.34 1.95 -10.96
N CYS A 159 -3.50 3.18 -10.50
CA CYS A 159 -3.54 4.40 -11.31
C CYS A 159 -3.16 5.64 -10.48
N PRO A 160 -2.98 6.82 -11.09
CA PRO A 160 -2.59 8.05 -10.40
C PRO A 160 -3.59 8.62 -9.38
N ASN A 161 -4.81 8.08 -9.28
CA ASN A 161 -5.72 8.42 -8.17
C ASN A 161 -5.18 7.97 -6.80
N ASP A 162 -4.19 7.08 -6.78
CA ASP A 162 -3.46 6.65 -5.60
C ASP A 162 -4.36 6.23 -4.41
N ALA A 163 -5.27 5.28 -4.66
CA ALA A 163 -6.25 4.82 -3.66
C ALA A 163 -5.63 4.21 -2.37
N THR A 164 -4.32 3.89 -2.36
CA THR A 164 -3.62 3.49 -1.12
C THR A 164 -2.94 4.65 -0.38
N ALA A 165 -2.99 5.85 -0.95
CA ALA A 165 -2.17 7.00 -0.57
C ALA A 165 -0.68 6.63 -0.46
N SER A 166 -0.20 5.84 -1.42
CA SER A 166 1.18 5.33 -1.48
C SER A 166 2.17 6.49 -1.44
N ILE A 167 1.94 7.57 -2.20
CA ILE A 167 2.87 8.70 -2.30
C ILE A 167 3.21 9.32 -0.94
N GLY A 168 2.27 9.35 0.00
CA GLY A 168 2.48 9.90 1.34
C GLY A 168 2.79 8.87 2.43
N ARG A 169 2.67 7.56 2.16
CA ARG A 169 2.66 6.51 3.19
C ARG A 169 3.61 5.35 2.95
N SER A 170 4.34 5.34 1.84
CA SER A 170 5.39 4.36 1.55
C SER A 170 6.72 5.00 1.18
N ASP A 171 7.81 4.32 1.57
CA ASP A 171 9.15 4.63 1.11
C ASP A 171 9.24 4.46 -0.41
N MET A 172 8.58 3.45 -0.99
CA MET A 172 8.52 3.25 -2.44
C MET A 172 7.07 3.09 -2.93
N PRO A 173 6.43 4.19 -3.36
CA PRO A 173 5.16 4.15 -4.07
C PRO A 173 5.32 3.53 -5.47
N ILE A 174 4.44 2.58 -5.81
CA ILE A 174 4.33 1.99 -7.14
C ILE A 174 2.98 2.38 -7.72
N ILE A 175 2.96 3.26 -8.73
CA ILE A 175 1.73 3.86 -9.24
C ILE A 175 1.55 3.52 -10.71
N GLY A 176 0.51 2.73 -11.02
CA GLY A 176 0.16 2.33 -12.37
C GLY A 176 -0.10 3.53 -13.28
N THR A 177 0.30 3.40 -14.55
CA THR A 177 0.20 4.43 -15.58
C THR A 177 0.19 3.78 -16.97
N TRP A 178 0.10 4.59 -18.01
CA TRP A 178 0.21 4.17 -19.41
C TRP A 178 1.06 5.19 -20.19
N ARG A 179 1.54 4.83 -21.37
CA ARG A 179 2.38 5.74 -22.20
C ARG A 179 1.90 5.95 -23.64
N ASP A 180 0.80 5.31 -24.03
CA ASP A 180 0.04 5.60 -25.24
C ASP A 180 -1.12 6.58 -24.98
N ALA A 181 -1.95 6.84 -25.99
CA ALA A 181 -3.08 7.78 -25.87
C ALA A 181 -4.24 7.21 -25.03
N LEU A 182 -5.10 8.09 -24.49
CA LEU A 182 -6.37 7.66 -23.90
C LEU A 182 -7.23 6.99 -24.97
N ARG A 183 -8.04 6.02 -24.55
CA ARG A 183 -9.12 5.47 -25.37
C ARG A 183 -10.38 6.31 -25.13
N ILE A 184 -10.95 6.85 -26.21
CA ILE A 184 -12.10 7.75 -26.17
C ILE A 184 -13.21 7.17 -27.04
N ASP A 185 -14.32 6.81 -26.42
CA ASP A 185 -15.58 6.49 -27.09
C ASP A 185 -16.38 7.79 -27.29
N GLN A 186 -16.43 8.27 -28.53
CA GLN A 186 -17.09 9.52 -28.86
C GLN A 186 -18.62 9.43 -28.74
N ASP A 187 -19.22 8.25 -28.91
CA ASP A 187 -20.65 8.06 -28.72
C ASP A 187 -21.00 8.18 -27.24
N ALA A 188 -20.22 7.55 -26.37
CA ALA A 188 -20.37 7.69 -24.93
C ALA A 188 -20.10 9.13 -24.45
N VAL A 189 -19.12 9.84 -25.04
CA VAL A 189 -18.92 11.28 -24.75
C VAL A 189 -20.18 12.08 -25.08
N ARG A 190 -20.78 11.87 -26.26
CA ARG A 190 -22.03 12.54 -26.65
C ARG A 190 -23.16 12.23 -25.69
N GLU A 191 -23.30 10.98 -25.26
CA GLU A 191 -24.30 10.58 -24.25
C GLU A 191 -24.12 11.35 -22.93
N TYR A 192 -22.90 11.56 -22.45
CA TYR A 192 -22.68 12.40 -21.25
C TYR A 192 -23.13 13.85 -21.46
N VAL A 193 -22.79 14.44 -22.60
CA VAL A 193 -23.14 15.83 -22.93
C VAL A 193 -24.65 16.00 -23.06
N ASP A 194 -25.30 15.11 -23.81
CA ASP A 194 -26.75 15.15 -24.02
C ASP A 194 -27.53 14.90 -22.71
N ASN A 195 -26.93 14.21 -21.73
CA ASN A 195 -27.46 14.03 -20.38
C ASN A 195 -27.07 15.15 -19.38
N GLY A 196 -26.50 16.27 -19.87
CA GLY A 196 -26.30 17.48 -19.08
C GLY A 196 -24.92 17.64 -18.44
N LEU A 197 -23.92 16.84 -18.80
CA LEU A 197 -22.53 17.11 -18.42
C LEU A 197 -22.00 18.36 -19.15
N ASP A 198 -21.48 19.34 -18.39
CA ASP A 198 -20.75 20.47 -18.96
C ASP A 198 -19.35 20.03 -19.42
N ILE A 199 -19.22 19.69 -20.70
CA ILE A 199 -17.95 19.28 -21.30
C ILE A 199 -16.92 20.41 -21.34
N VAL A 200 -17.35 21.67 -21.38
CA VAL A 200 -16.45 22.82 -21.41
C VAL A 200 -15.76 22.97 -20.05
N ASP A 201 -16.48 22.79 -18.94
CA ASP A 201 -15.86 22.72 -17.60
C ASP A 201 -14.85 21.57 -17.51
N VAL A 202 -15.17 20.38 -18.03
CA VAL A 202 -14.22 19.24 -18.03
C VAL A 202 -12.94 19.57 -18.81
N VAL A 203 -13.06 20.24 -19.96
CA VAL A 203 -11.91 20.69 -20.77
C VAL A 203 -11.09 21.74 -20.01
N ASN A 204 -11.74 22.76 -19.45
CA ASN A 204 -11.08 23.89 -18.77
C ASN A 204 -10.33 23.47 -17.48
N GLN A 205 -10.76 22.38 -16.86
CA GLN A 205 -10.12 21.83 -15.66
C GLN A 205 -8.95 20.87 -16.00
N CYS A 206 -8.67 20.62 -17.28
CA CYS A 206 -7.50 19.85 -17.68
C CYS A 206 -6.22 20.62 -17.30
N PRO A 207 -5.33 20.08 -16.45
CA PRO A 207 -4.21 20.83 -15.88
C PRO A 207 -3.15 21.24 -16.90
N THR A 208 -3.20 20.69 -18.11
CA THR A 208 -2.22 20.92 -19.18
C THR A 208 -2.86 21.28 -20.51
N GLU A 209 -4.16 21.62 -20.51
CA GLU A 209 -4.88 22.01 -21.73
C GLU A 209 -4.77 20.95 -22.85
N ALA A 210 -4.67 19.67 -22.46
CA ALA A 210 -4.53 18.55 -23.38
C ALA A 210 -5.85 18.13 -24.04
N LEU A 211 -6.98 18.68 -23.60
CA LEU A 211 -8.31 18.38 -24.11
C LEU A 211 -8.89 19.57 -24.87
N GLU A 212 -9.69 19.28 -25.88
CA GLU A 212 -10.41 20.28 -26.67
C GLU A 212 -11.78 19.72 -27.06
N TRP A 213 -12.82 20.56 -27.03
CA TRP A 213 -14.16 20.18 -27.45
C TRP A 213 -14.50 20.82 -28.80
N ASP A 214 -14.62 20.00 -29.84
CA ASP A 214 -15.17 20.43 -31.13
C ASP A 214 -16.70 20.43 -31.04
N ALA A 215 -17.27 21.62 -30.80
CA ALA A 215 -18.71 21.80 -30.69
C ALA A 215 -19.47 21.50 -32.00
N LYS A 216 -18.84 21.69 -33.16
CA LYS A 216 -19.48 21.42 -34.47
C LYS A 216 -19.53 19.92 -34.74
N GLY A 217 -18.42 19.23 -34.51
CA GLY A 217 -18.33 17.78 -34.68
C GLY A 217 -18.88 16.97 -33.51
N LYS A 218 -19.20 17.61 -32.38
CA LYS A 218 -19.50 16.97 -31.09
C LYS A 218 -18.45 15.91 -30.73
N LYS A 219 -17.18 16.31 -30.73
CA LYS A 219 -16.02 15.43 -30.47
C LYS A 219 -15.10 15.98 -29.41
N LEU A 220 -14.68 15.11 -28.50
CA LEU A 220 -13.59 15.39 -27.56
C LEU A 220 -12.25 15.02 -28.21
N ILE A 221 -11.38 16.00 -28.38
CA ILE A 221 -10.05 15.85 -28.97
C ILE A 221 -9.03 15.83 -27.83
N LEU A 222 -8.07 14.90 -27.91
CA LEU A 222 -6.93 14.80 -27.00
C LEU A 222 -5.65 15.13 -27.76
N LYS A 223 -4.75 15.89 -27.14
CA LYS A 223 -3.35 16.09 -27.51
C LYS A 223 -2.48 15.21 -26.60
N PRO A 224 -2.17 13.94 -26.99
CA PRO A 224 -1.57 12.96 -26.08
C PRO A 224 -0.25 13.41 -25.48
N GLU A 225 0.57 14.15 -26.24
CA GLU A 225 1.86 14.70 -25.86
C GLU A 225 1.78 15.67 -24.68
N ASN A 226 0.65 16.36 -24.51
CA ASN A 226 0.43 17.29 -23.40
C ASN A 226 -0.22 16.60 -22.19
N CYS A 227 -0.68 15.35 -22.33
CA CYS A 227 -1.42 14.66 -21.28
C CYS A 227 -0.47 14.18 -20.16
N THR A 228 -0.70 14.67 -18.94
CA THR A 228 0.03 14.23 -17.73
C THR A 228 -0.64 13.07 -17.01
N ARG A 229 -1.72 12.51 -17.57
CA ARG A 229 -2.41 11.31 -17.06
C ARG A 229 -2.98 11.48 -15.64
N CYS A 230 -3.43 12.69 -15.32
CA CYS A 230 -3.95 13.08 -14.00
C CYS A 230 -5.29 12.42 -13.59
N MET A 231 -5.86 11.53 -14.41
CA MET A 231 -7.16 10.84 -14.21
C MET A 231 -8.43 11.71 -14.20
N TYR A 232 -8.33 13.04 -14.23
CA TYR A 232 -9.51 13.92 -14.11
C TYR A 232 -10.60 13.66 -15.16
N CYS A 233 -10.25 13.65 -16.43
CA CYS A 233 -11.24 13.42 -17.50
C CYS A 233 -11.82 12.00 -17.48
N ILE A 234 -11.00 11.00 -17.12
CA ILE A 234 -11.48 9.61 -16.92
C ILE A 234 -12.49 9.56 -15.77
N SER A 235 -12.24 10.24 -14.65
CA SER A 235 -13.15 10.21 -13.49
C SER A 235 -14.48 10.91 -13.76
N LYS A 236 -14.50 11.92 -14.65
CA LYS A 236 -15.71 12.62 -15.09
C LYS A 236 -16.54 11.82 -16.10
N MET A 237 -15.90 11.01 -16.93
CA MET A 237 -16.56 10.24 -17.99
C MET A 237 -16.04 8.79 -18.07
N PRO A 238 -16.15 7.97 -17.01
CA PRO A 238 -15.51 6.65 -16.94
C PRO A 238 -16.07 5.62 -17.94
N LYS A 239 -17.29 5.84 -18.44
CA LYS A 239 -17.84 5.03 -19.55
C LYS A 239 -17.19 5.36 -20.89
N ALA A 240 -16.75 6.60 -21.10
CA ALA A 240 -16.26 7.08 -22.39
C ALA A 240 -14.74 7.11 -22.48
N LEU A 241 -14.05 7.42 -21.39
CA LEU A 241 -12.59 7.56 -21.36
C LEU A 241 -11.95 6.44 -20.55
N ARG A 242 -10.88 5.86 -21.08
CA ARG A 242 -10.08 4.83 -20.41
C ARG A 242 -8.59 5.10 -20.52
N PRO A 243 -7.78 4.62 -19.56
CA PRO A 243 -6.34 4.51 -19.74
C PRO A 243 -5.99 3.81 -21.06
N GLY A 244 -4.84 4.17 -21.61
CA GLY A 244 -4.25 3.51 -22.77
C GLY A 244 -3.94 2.03 -22.53
N LEU A 245 -3.47 1.36 -23.58
CA LEU A 245 -3.16 -0.07 -23.58
C LEU A 245 -1.70 -0.36 -23.24
N ASP A 246 -0.78 0.56 -23.52
CA ASP A 246 0.63 0.43 -23.18
C ASP A 246 0.87 0.83 -21.72
N LYS A 247 0.49 -0.10 -20.84
CA LYS A 247 0.48 0.08 -19.39
C LYS A 247 1.80 -0.30 -18.72
N GLY A 248 2.04 0.28 -17.56
CA GLY A 248 3.19 0.04 -16.67
C GLY A 248 2.98 0.77 -15.35
N ALA A 249 4.07 1.06 -14.63
CA ALA A 249 4.01 1.88 -13.41
C ALA A 249 5.11 2.94 -13.39
N THR A 250 4.82 4.06 -12.75
CA THR A 250 5.81 5.00 -12.26
C THR A 250 6.28 4.51 -10.89
N ILE A 251 7.60 4.34 -10.73
CA ILE A 251 8.22 4.01 -9.44
C ILE A 251 8.66 5.32 -8.79
N MET A 252 8.21 5.54 -7.56
CA MET A 252 8.54 6.72 -6.78
C MET A 252 9.36 6.32 -5.55
N ILE A 253 9.99 7.28 -4.89
CA ILE A 253 10.78 7.05 -3.68
C ILE A 253 10.59 8.17 -2.66
N GLY A 254 10.68 7.84 -1.38
CA GLY A 254 10.95 8.76 -0.29
C GLY A 254 9.75 9.25 0.54
N GLY A 255 8.56 8.67 0.39
CA GLY A 255 7.40 9.05 1.18
C GLY A 255 7.60 8.80 2.70
N LYS A 256 7.44 9.83 3.52
CA LYS A 256 7.55 9.71 4.98
C LYS A 256 6.77 10.77 5.77
N ALA A 257 6.44 10.39 7.00
CA ALA A 257 5.96 11.29 8.05
C ALA A 257 7.09 12.23 8.55
N PRO A 258 6.77 13.26 9.36
CA PRO A 258 7.72 14.33 9.69
C PRO A 258 9.08 13.92 10.26
N LEU A 259 9.12 13.02 11.25
CA LEU A 259 10.38 12.76 11.96
C LEU A 259 11.40 12.00 11.08
N VAL A 260 12.69 12.38 11.05
CA VAL A 260 13.30 13.54 11.75
C VAL A 260 13.34 14.78 10.86
N ARG A 261 13.69 14.65 9.57
CA ARG A 261 13.88 15.77 8.63
C ARG A 261 12.64 16.09 7.77
N GLY A 262 11.55 16.51 8.43
CA GLY A 262 10.31 16.95 7.78
C GLY A 262 9.51 15.86 7.03
N PRO A 263 8.22 16.13 6.73
CA PRO A 263 7.40 15.21 5.96
C PRO A 263 7.79 15.28 4.48
N ARG A 264 7.63 14.17 3.77
CA ARG A 264 7.87 14.10 2.33
C ARG A 264 6.81 13.28 1.64
N LEU A 265 6.35 13.78 0.50
CA LEU A 265 5.70 12.95 -0.51
C LEU A 265 6.79 12.29 -1.36
N GLY A 266 6.51 11.09 -1.85
CA GLY A 266 7.40 10.42 -2.79
C GLY A 266 7.58 11.24 -4.06
N TRP A 267 8.77 11.19 -4.64
CA TRP A 267 9.09 11.79 -5.93
C TRP A 267 9.44 10.71 -6.95
N VAL A 268 9.36 11.04 -8.24
CA VAL A 268 9.60 10.07 -9.33
C VAL A 268 11.06 9.62 -9.31
N LEU A 269 11.27 8.30 -9.28
CA LEU A 269 12.56 7.66 -9.48
C LEU A 269 12.64 7.08 -10.90
N ILE A 270 11.67 6.23 -11.27
CA ILE A 270 11.55 5.66 -12.61
C ILE A 270 10.21 6.11 -13.22
N PRO A 271 10.21 6.94 -14.28
CA PRO A 271 8.99 7.47 -14.87
C PRO A 271 8.04 6.39 -15.39
N PHE A 272 8.59 5.30 -15.95
CA PHE A 272 7.82 4.17 -16.47
C PHE A 272 8.65 2.88 -16.40
N MET A 273 8.06 1.84 -15.81
CA MET A 273 8.59 0.48 -15.77
C MET A 273 7.46 -0.49 -16.13
N LYS A 274 7.77 -1.53 -16.92
CA LYS A 274 6.80 -2.60 -17.21
C LYS A 274 6.62 -3.47 -15.96
N MET A 275 5.38 -3.80 -15.65
CA MET A 275 5.01 -4.61 -14.48
C MET A 275 4.54 -5.97 -14.94
N GLU A 276 5.47 -6.79 -15.41
CA GLU A 276 5.21 -8.13 -15.93
C GLU A 276 5.81 -9.17 -14.97
N PRO A 277 5.06 -10.22 -14.57
CA PRO A 277 5.61 -11.33 -13.78
C PRO A 277 6.82 -11.96 -14.48
N PRO A 278 7.87 -12.36 -13.73
CA PRO A 278 7.96 -12.41 -12.27
C PRO A 278 8.48 -11.12 -11.62
N TYR A 279 8.31 -9.97 -12.28
CA TYR A 279 8.66 -8.63 -11.78
C TYR A 279 10.16 -8.45 -11.49
N THR A 280 11.03 -9.15 -12.24
CA THR A 280 12.49 -9.13 -12.03
C THR A 280 13.06 -7.72 -12.00
N GLU A 281 12.67 -6.85 -12.94
CA GLU A 281 13.19 -5.47 -12.99
C GLU A 281 12.88 -4.67 -11.72
N LEU A 282 11.68 -4.87 -11.15
CA LEU A 282 11.28 -4.22 -9.90
C LEU A 282 12.03 -4.80 -8.69
N LYS A 283 12.21 -6.13 -8.64
CA LYS A 283 12.91 -6.83 -7.56
C LYS A 283 14.39 -6.46 -7.54
N ASP A 284 15.05 -6.47 -8.70
CA ASP A 284 16.44 -6.06 -8.85
C ASP A 284 16.65 -4.60 -8.44
N LEU A 285 15.69 -3.72 -8.75
CA LEU A 285 15.73 -2.32 -8.31
C LEU A 285 15.59 -2.21 -6.78
N LEU A 286 14.67 -2.96 -6.19
CA LEU A 286 14.46 -2.98 -4.74
C LEU A 286 15.73 -3.42 -3.99
N GLU A 287 16.33 -4.53 -4.40
CA GLU A 287 17.56 -5.04 -3.79
C GLU A 287 18.70 -4.03 -3.91
N LYS A 288 18.91 -3.45 -5.10
CA LYS A 288 19.93 -2.40 -5.29
C LYS A 288 19.71 -1.19 -4.37
N ILE A 289 18.46 -0.76 -4.19
CA ILE A 289 18.12 0.35 -3.29
C ILE A 289 18.41 -0.04 -1.84
N TRP A 290 18.03 -1.25 -1.44
CA TRP A 290 18.21 -1.72 -0.07
C TRP A 290 19.67 -1.96 0.29
N ASP A 291 20.46 -2.55 -0.62
CA ASP A 291 21.90 -2.74 -0.42
C ASP A 291 22.60 -1.39 -0.23
N TRP A 292 22.32 -0.43 -1.12
CA TRP A 292 22.86 0.93 -0.99
C TRP A 292 22.41 1.60 0.31
N TRP A 293 21.14 1.46 0.68
CA TRP A 293 20.60 2.07 1.89
C TRP A 293 21.18 1.46 3.16
N ASP A 294 21.33 0.14 3.21
CA ASP A 294 21.88 -0.59 4.35
C ASP A 294 23.33 -0.18 4.62
N GLU A 295 24.13 -0.06 3.55
CA GLU A 295 25.54 0.33 3.64
C GLU A 295 25.74 1.79 4.07
N ASN A 296 24.84 2.69 3.67
CA ASN A 296 25.10 4.14 3.74
C ASN A 296 24.24 4.89 4.78
N ALA A 297 23.08 4.36 5.18
CA ALA A 297 22.21 5.07 6.12
C ALA A 297 22.69 4.99 7.56
N LYS A 298 22.48 6.10 8.28
CA LYS A 298 22.66 6.14 9.73
C LYS A 298 21.54 5.35 10.43
N THR A 299 21.80 4.97 11.67
CA THR A 299 20.78 4.35 12.53
C THR A 299 19.50 5.19 12.56
N ARG A 300 18.37 4.57 12.20
CA ARG A 300 17.03 5.18 12.14
C ARG A 300 16.89 6.32 11.11
N GLU A 301 17.70 6.31 10.06
CA GLU A 301 17.55 7.22 8.91
C GLU A 301 16.71 6.54 7.82
N ARG A 302 15.66 7.22 7.34
CA ARG A 302 14.80 6.70 6.26
C ARG A 302 15.47 6.91 4.90
N ILE A 303 15.11 6.11 3.90
CA ILE A 303 15.69 6.20 2.54
C ILE A 303 15.68 7.63 1.98
N SER A 304 14.59 8.37 2.18
CA SER A 304 14.50 9.75 1.72
C SER A 304 15.51 10.67 2.38
N GLU A 305 15.77 10.46 3.67
CA GLU A 305 16.68 11.28 4.47
C GLU A 305 18.14 11.00 4.11
N LEU A 306 18.45 9.79 3.62
CA LEU A 306 19.75 9.46 3.04
C LEU A 306 19.93 10.07 1.64
N ILE A 307 18.87 10.11 0.82
CA ILE A 307 18.94 10.69 -0.53
C ILE A 307 19.15 12.22 -0.48
N GLU A 308 18.70 12.89 0.58
CA GLU A 308 18.92 14.34 0.80
C GLU A 308 20.24 14.63 1.52
#